data_AF-A0A061P976-F1
#
_entry.id   AF-A0A061P976-F1
#
_cell.length_a   1.000
_cell.length_b   1.000
_cell.length_c   1.000
_cell.angle_alpha   90.00
_cell.angle_beta   90.00
_cell.angle_gamma   90.00
#
_symmetry.space_group_name_H-M   'P 1'
#
loop_
_entity.id
_entity.type
_entity.pdbx_description
1 polymer ?
#
loop_
_entity_poly.entity_id
_entity_poly.type
_entity_poly.pdbx_seq_one_letter_code
_entity_poly.pdbx_strand_id
1 'polypeptide(L)'
;MSKVQYERKGTLHIGGGRFFYGFTPVKVTEEEQQRLVSAYDLKKVEADGPLDPEDPEVPTEPSPPPDGDEGNVYTESELRSMNKAEQEAIIEQLGGDPSETKNSDERVALILLLQEEQE
;
A
#
# COMPACT_ATOMS: atom_id res chain seq x y z
N MET A 1 -6.74 -23.70 -5.03
CA MET A 1 -6.02 -22.46 -4.67
C MET A 1 -6.66 -21.91 -3.41
N SER A 2 -5.87 -21.65 -2.38
CA SER A 2 -6.38 -21.23 -1.07
C SER A 2 -6.27 -19.72 -0.92
N LYS A 3 -7.06 -19.13 -0.01
CA LYS A 3 -6.96 -17.69 0.29
C LYS A 3 -6.55 -17.49 1.75
N VAL A 4 -5.74 -16.47 1.98
CA VAL A 4 -5.39 -15.99 3.32
C VAL A 4 -5.76 -14.53 3.46
N GLN A 5 -6.21 -14.12 4.64
CA GLN A 5 -6.65 -12.76 4.89
C GLN A 5 -6.05 -12.27 6.21
N TYR A 6 -5.57 -11.04 6.21
CA TYR A 6 -5.17 -10.36 7.44
C TYR A 6 -6.42 -9.84 8.15
N GLU A 7 -6.62 -10.25 9.40
CA GLU A 7 -7.86 -9.96 10.13
C GLU A 7 -7.86 -8.61 10.85
N ARG A 8 -6.71 -7.93 10.91
CA ARG A 8 -6.60 -6.62 11.54
C ARG A 8 -6.66 -5.51 10.50
N LYS A 9 -7.06 -4.31 10.94
CA LYS A 9 -6.88 -3.09 10.16
C LYS A 9 -5.38 -2.78 10.04
N GLY A 10 -4.96 -2.32 8.86
CA GLY A 10 -3.57 -1.99 8.55
C GLY A 10 -2.90 -3.01 7.63
N THR A 11 -1.58 -2.96 7.55
CA THR A 11 -0.79 -3.77 6.61
C THR A 11 0.18 -4.67 7.36
N LEU A 12 0.19 -5.95 7.04
CA LEU A 12 1.14 -6.92 7.56
C LEU A 12 2.26 -7.13 6.53
N HIS A 13 3.48 -6.74 6.88
CA HIS A 13 4.67 -6.98 6.07
C HIS A 13 5.36 -8.26 6.53
N ILE A 14 5.50 -9.23 5.62
CA ILE A 14 6.07 -10.56 5.94
C ILE A 14 7.51 -10.75 5.45
N GLY A 15 8.19 -9.64 5.12
CA GLY A 15 9.52 -9.65 4.50
C GLY A 15 9.49 -10.07 3.03
N GLY A 16 10.57 -9.75 2.30
CA GLY A 16 10.68 -10.09 0.88
C GLY A 16 9.73 -9.31 -0.05
N GLY A 17 9.26 -8.14 0.38
CA GLY A 17 8.40 -7.26 -0.42
C GLY A 17 6.93 -7.71 -0.52
N ARG A 18 6.50 -8.67 0.31
CA ARG A 18 5.11 -9.15 0.35
C ARG A 18 4.33 -8.49 1.49
N PHE A 19 3.19 -7.90 1.12
CA PHE A 19 2.28 -7.21 2.04
C PHE A 19 0.91 -7.89 2.04
N PHE A 20 0.29 -8.01 3.21
CA PHE A 20 -1.11 -8.38 3.36
C PHE A 20 -1.87 -7.18 3.91
N TYR A 21 -2.78 -6.66 3.12
CA TYR A 21 -3.67 -5.59 3.54
C TYR A 21 -4.82 -6.18 4.37
N GLY A 22 -5.19 -5.46 5.42
CA GLY A 22 -6.30 -5.80 6.29
C GLY A 22 -7.57 -6.06 5.48
N PHE A 23 -8.30 -7.10 5.86
CA PHE A 23 -9.54 -7.53 5.22
C PHE A 23 -9.44 -7.93 3.75
N THR A 24 -8.23 -8.01 3.19
CA THR A 24 -8.02 -8.36 1.79
C THR A 24 -7.57 -9.82 1.67
N PRO A 25 -8.37 -10.69 1.03
CA PRO A 25 -8.01 -12.09 0.84
C PRO A 25 -7.05 -12.24 -0.35
N VAL A 26 -5.84 -12.73 -0.07
CA VAL A 26 -4.79 -13.00 -1.05
C VAL A 26 -4.80 -14.47 -1.43
N LYS A 27 -4.78 -14.77 -2.74
CA LYS A 27 -4.67 -16.14 -3.25
C LYS A 27 -3.24 -16.66 -3.09
N VAL A 28 -3.10 -17.80 -2.45
CA VAL A 28 -1.83 -18.50 -2.20
C VAL A 28 -2.01 -20.01 -2.44
N THR A 29 -0.90 -20.73 -2.51
CA THR A 29 -0.92 -22.20 -2.53
C THR A 29 -1.25 -22.74 -1.13
N GLU A 30 -1.70 -23.99 -1.02
CA GLU A 30 -2.03 -24.61 0.28
C GLU A 30 -0.81 -24.69 1.21
N GLU A 31 0.36 -25.02 0.67
CA GLU A 31 1.62 -25.04 1.41
C GLU A 31 2.00 -23.65 1.94
N GLU A 32 1.81 -22.62 1.12
CA GLU A 32 2.12 -21.25 1.50
C GLU A 32 1.08 -20.71 2.50
N GLN A 33 -0.20 -21.05 2.35
CA GLN A 33 -1.25 -20.75 3.31
C GLN A 33 -0.91 -21.28 4.71
N GLN A 34 -0.53 -22.55 4.85
CA GLN A 34 -0.21 -23.12 6.16
C GLN A 34 0.98 -22.42 6.81
N ARG A 35 2.03 -22.12 6.03
CA ARG A 35 3.17 -21.35 6.53
C ARG A 35 2.77 -19.95 6.98
N LEU A 36 1.96 -19.27 6.19
CA LEU A 36 1.54 -17.89 6.44
C LEU A 36 0.64 -17.78 7.67
N VAL A 37 -0.37 -18.66 7.77
CA VAL A 37 -1.31 -18.72 8.91
C VAL A 37 -0.61 -19.18 10.20
N SER A 38 0.44 -20.01 10.10
CA SER A 38 1.19 -20.46 11.28
C SER A 38 2.26 -19.46 11.74
N ALA A 39 2.82 -18.65 10.83
CA ALA A 39 3.90 -17.73 11.13
C ALA A 39 3.43 -16.29 11.44
N TYR A 40 2.24 -15.92 10.96
CA TYR A 40 1.70 -14.57 11.06
C TYR A 40 0.23 -14.60 11.50
N ASP A 41 -0.30 -13.43 11.90
CA ASP A 41 -1.72 -13.22 12.28
C ASP A 41 -2.67 -13.24 11.06
N LEU A 42 -2.56 -14.27 10.21
CA LEU A 42 -3.35 -14.46 9.00
C LEU A 42 -4.41 -15.55 9.23
N LYS A 43 -5.61 -15.35 8.69
CA LYS A 43 -6.69 -16.33 8.72
C LYS A 43 -6.84 -17.04 7.38
N LYS A 44 -7.14 -18.35 7.42
CA LYS A 44 -7.56 -19.09 6.23
C LYS A 44 -8.96 -18.65 5.83
N VAL A 45 -9.15 -18.37 4.53
CA VAL A 45 -10.46 -18.09 3.94
C VAL A 45 -10.72 -19.20 2.94
N GLU A 46 -11.69 -20.06 3.26
CA GLU A 46 -12.10 -21.16 2.39
C GLU A 46 -12.97 -20.58 1.25
N ALA A 47 -12.60 -20.90 0.02
CA ALA A 47 -13.27 -20.42 -1.17
C ALA A 47 -14.46 -21.31 -1.51
N ASP A 48 -15.57 -21.18 -0.77
CA ASP A 48 -16.86 -21.69 -1.23
C ASP A 48 -18.03 -20.90 -0.60
N GLY A 49 -18.67 -20.08 -1.43
CA GLY A 49 -19.84 -19.24 -1.10
C GLY A 49 -20.01 -18.13 -2.15
N PRO A 50 -21.19 -18.01 -2.81
CA PRO A 50 -21.34 -17.28 -4.08
C PRO A 50 -21.20 -15.76 -3.95
N LEU A 51 -20.69 -15.17 -5.04
CA LEU A 51 -20.50 -13.74 -5.29
C LEU A 51 -21.84 -12.98 -5.24
N ASP A 52 -21.81 -11.75 -4.72
CA ASP A 52 -22.63 -10.69 -5.28
C ASP A 52 -21.77 -9.94 -6.31
N PRO A 53 -22.06 -10.08 -7.62
CA PRO A 53 -21.39 -9.40 -8.71
C PRO A 53 -22.14 -8.09 -9.03
N GLU A 54 -21.67 -6.98 -8.48
CA GLU A 54 -21.87 -5.67 -9.10
C GLU A 54 -20.51 -5.21 -9.64
N ASP A 55 -20.20 -5.71 -10.83
CA ASP A 55 -19.19 -5.16 -11.74
C ASP A 55 -19.85 -3.96 -12.45
N PRO A 56 -19.11 -2.87 -12.72
CA PRO A 56 -18.61 -2.83 -14.08
C PRO A 56 -17.13 -2.46 -14.18
N GLU A 57 -16.47 -3.27 -14.99
CA GLU A 57 -15.50 -2.89 -16.01
C GLU A 57 -14.06 -2.73 -15.52
N VAL A 58 -13.29 -3.77 -15.81
CA VAL A 58 -11.85 -3.65 -16.07
C VAL A 58 -11.64 -2.68 -17.24
N PRO A 59 -10.77 -1.67 -17.08
CA PRO A 59 -9.83 -1.37 -18.15
C PRO A 59 -8.40 -1.62 -17.67
N THR A 60 -7.68 -2.36 -18.51
CA THR A 60 -6.24 -2.22 -18.69
C THR A 60 -5.84 -0.74 -18.82
N GLU A 61 -4.67 -0.39 -18.26
CA GLU A 61 -3.86 0.85 -18.45
C GLU A 61 -3.98 1.95 -17.36
N PRO A 62 -2.98 2.85 -17.30
CA PRO A 62 -1.84 2.92 -16.38
C PRO A 62 -2.21 3.44 -14.97
N SER A 63 -1.27 3.44 -14.01
CA SER A 63 -1.43 4.03 -12.68
C SER A 63 -2.35 5.25 -12.69
N PRO A 64 -3.53 5.22 -12.04
CA PRO A 64 -4.21 6.46 -11.74
C PRO A 64 -3.31 7.24 -10.77
N PRO A 65 -3.10 8.56 -10.97
CA PRO A 65 -2.50 9.39 -9.93
C PRO A 65 -3.38 9.21 -8.67
N PRO A 66 -2.80 9.17 -7.46
CA PRO A 66 -3.59 8.97 -6.26
C PRO A 66 -4.56 10.15 -6.11
N ASP A 67 -5.83 9.93 -6.47
CA ASP A 67 -6.95 10.78 -6.11
C ASP A 67 -7.03 10.83 -4.58
N GLY A 68 -7.10 12.06 -4.06
CA GLY A 68 -6.97 12.38 -2.66
C GLY A 68 -8.02 11.71 -1.77
N ASP A 69 -7.55 10.80 -0.93
CA ASP A 69 -8.16 10.48 0.35
C ASP A 69 -7.33 11.18 1.45
N GLU A 70 -8.00 12.08 2.17
CA GLU A 70 -7.51 12.81 3.33
C GLU A 70 -6.83 11.85 4.33
N GLY A 71 -5.49 11.90 4.43
CA GLY A 71 -4.72 11.25 5.50
C GLY A 71 -3.71 10.18 5.11
N ASN A 72 -3.28 10.08 3.85
CA ASN A 72 -2.19 9.16 3.47
C ASN A 72 -0.83 9.64 4.04
N VAL A 73 -0.52 9.23 5.27
CA VAL A 73 0.82 9.37 5.85
C VAL A 73 1.77 8.38 5.18
N TYR A 74 2.44 8.84 4.12
CA TYR A 74 3.59 8.17 3.51
C TYR A 74 4.71 7.89 4.51
N THR A 75 5.25 6.67 4.47
CA THR A 75 6.44 6.31 5.25
C THR A 75 7.73 6.54 4.47
N GLU A 76 8.86 6.76 5.15
CA GLU A 76 10.18 6.97 4.50
C GLU A 76 10.52 5.85 3.50
N SER A 77 10.16 4.61 3.82
CA SER A 77 10.44 3.44 2.97
C SER A 77 9.63 3.45 1.68
N GLU A 78 8.37 3.90 1.73
CA GLU A 78 7.52 4.04 0.55
C GLU A 78 8.04 5.16 -0.34
N LEU A 79 8.35 6.31 0.25
CA LEU A 79 8.88 7.47 -0.45
C LEU A 79 10.22 7.15 -1.12
N ARG A 80 11.13 6.45 -0.44
CA ARG A 80 12.39 5.98 -1.05
C ARG A 80 12.19 5.00 -2.21
N SER A 81 11.07 4.28 -2.26
CA SER A 81 10.73 3.37 -3.34
C SER A 81 10.06 4.06 -4.53
N MET A 82 9.58 5.29 -4.36
CA MET A 82 8.96 6.11 -5.40
C MET A 82 9.99 6.75 -6.32
N ASN A 83 9.55 7.07 -7.54
CA ASN A 83 10.38 7.81 -8.48
C ASN A 83 10.39 9.32 -8.16
N LYS A 84 11.32 10.05 -8.78
CA LYS A 84 11.49 11.48 -8.51
C LYS A 84 10.21 12.29 -8.77
N ALA A 85 9.46 11.97 -9.82
CA ALA A 85 8.24 12.70 -10.17
C ALA A 85 7.11 12.43 -9.17
N GLU A 86 7.01 11.20 -8.66
CA GLU A 86 6.06 10.84 -7.60
C GLU A 86 6.37 11.59 -6.30
N GLN A 87 7.65 11.65 -5.90
CA GLN A 87 8.07 12.42 -4.71
C GLN A 87 7.76 13.91 -4.87
N GLU A 88 8.00 14.50 -6.06
CA GLU A 88 7.71 15.91 -6.31
C GLU A 88 6.21 16.21 -6.27
N ALA A 89 5.38 15.32 -6.85
CA ALA A 89 3.93 15.47 -6.81
C ALA A 89 3.38 15.45 -5.37
N ILE A 90 3.95 14.61 -4.50
CA ILE A 90 3.57 14.57 -3.09
C ILE A 90 3.99 15.87 -2.36
N ILE A 91 5.18 16.39 -2.65
CA ILE A 91 5.62 17.68 -2.08
C ILE A 91 4.65 18.81 -2.46
N GLU A 92 4.26 18.89 -3.74
CA GLU A 92 3.29 19.88 -4.21
C GLU A 92 1.91 19.69 -3.59
N GLN A 93 1.45 18.43 -3.45
CA GLN A 93 0.17 18.10 -2.82
C GLN A 93 0.13 18.49 -1.34
N LEU A 94 1.26 18.41 -0.64
CA LEU A 94 1.41 18.84 0.75
C LEU A 94 1.68 20.35 0.89
N GLY A 95 1.69 21.10 -0.22
CA GLY A 95 1.90 22.55 -0.24
C GLY A 95 3.37 23.00 -0.14
N GLY A 96 4.32 22.07 -0.30
CA GLY A 96 5.76 22.37 -0.35
C GLY A 96 6.27 22.64 -1.77
N ASP A 97 7.53 23.09 -1.87
CA ASP A 97 8.20 23.34 -3.15
C ASP A 97 9.28 22.27 -3.44
N PRO A 98 9.11 21.44 -4.50
CA PRO A 98 10.05 20.37 -4.82
C PRO A 98 11.45 20.88 -5.24
N SER A 99 11.57 22.15 -5.62
CA SER A 99 12.85 22.77 -6.03
C SER A 99 13.76 23.08 -4.84
N GLU A 100 13.23 23.08 -3.61
CA GLU A 100 14.04 23.22 -2.40
C GLU A 100 14.94 22.01 -2.15
N THR A 101 14.66 20.89 -2.84
CA THR A 101 15.35 19.62 -2.66
C THR A 101 16.24 19.31 -3.87
N LYS A 102 17.50 18.91 -3.61
CA LYS A 102 18.45 18.60 -4.69
C LYS A 102 18.56 17.10 -4.96
N ASN A 103 18.20 16.27 -3.98
CA ASN A 103 18.36 14.82 -4.02
C ASN A 103 17.10 14.11 -3.52
N SER A 104 17.01 12.80 -3.77
CA SER A 104 15.85 12.00 -3.34
C SER A 104 15.70 11.98 -1.82
N ASP A 105 16.77 11.81 -1.04
CA ASP A 105 16.69 11.85 0.43
C ASP A 105 16.14 13.19 0.96
N GLU A 106 16.49 14.32 0.34
CA GLU A 106 15.95 15.63 0.72
C GLU A 106 14.46 15.76 0.40
N ARG A 107 13.98 15.13 -0.68
CA ARG A 107 12.55 15.04 -1.02
C ARG A 107 11.77 14.23 -0.01
N VAL A 108 12.28 13.05 0.31
CA VAL A 108 11.67 12.17 1.31
C VAL A 108 11.58 12.88 2.66
N ALA A 109 12.65 13.54 3.10
CA ALA A 109 12.65 14.29 4.35
C ALA A 109 11.67 15.47 4.34
N LEU A 110 11.57 16.22 3.24
CA LEU A 110 10.63 17.33 3.10
C LEU A 110 9.18 16.85 3.16
N ILE A 111 8.86 15.74 2.50
CA ILE A 111 7.52 15.14 2.53
C ILE A 111 7.13 14.78 3.97
N LEU A 112 8.00 14.06 4.70
CA LEU A 112 7.72 13.67 6.08
C LEU A 112 7.47 14.89 6.99
N LEU A 113 8.26 15.96 6.80
CA LEU A 113 8.12 17.20 7.56
C LEU A 113 6.80 17.93 7.27
N LEU A 114 6.40 18.00 5.99
CA LEU A 114 5.13 18.63 5.57
C LEU A 114 3.90 17.83 6.01
N GLN A 115 4.05 16.52 6.23
CA GLN A 115 2.99 15.68 6.81
C GLN A 115 2.84 15.93 8.31
N GLU A 116 3.96 16.09 9.03
CA GLU A 116 3.98 16.38 10.46
C GLU A 116 3.42 17.78 10.79
N GLU A 117 3.59 18.76 9.88
CA GLU A 117 3.03 20.11 10.03
C GLU A 117 1.50 20.18 9.79
N GLN A 118 0.93 19.17 9.14
CA GLN A 118 -0.51 19.07 8.85
C GLN A 118 -1.30 18.26 9.90
N GLU A 119 -0.65 17.69 10.92
CA GLU A 119 -1.28 17.13 12.13
C GLU A 119 -1.64 18.21 13.17
#